data_AF-A0A354V5A8-F1
#
_entry.id   AF-A0A354V5A8-F1
#
_cell.length_a   1.000
_cell.length_b   1.000
_cell.length_c   1.000
_cell.angle_alpha   90.00
_cell.angle_beta   90.00
_cell.angle_gamma   90.00
#
_symmetry.space_group_name_H-M   'P 1'
#
loop_
_entity.id
_entity.type
_entity.pdbx_description
1 polymer ?
#
loop_
_entity_poly.entity_id
_entity_poly.type
_entity_poly.pdbx_seq_one_letter_code
_entity_poly.pdbx_strand_id
1 'polypeptide(L)'
;MARTLKVAVQMDPMETINIDGDSTFALMLEAQARGHTLWHYEVRHMALKEGRSRPGAGKREERLFARGHSVKVARRHGGHFEFGPMETVDLGTMDVVLMRQ
;
A
#
# COMPACT_ATOMS: atom_id res chain seq x y z
N MET A 1 4.16 -11.71 -20.99
CA MET A 1 3.94 -10.42 -20.28
C MET A 1 4.21 -10.64 -18.81
N ALA A 2 4.81 -9.68 -18.11
CA ALA A 2 5.04 -9.79 -16.67
C ALA A 2 3.71 -9.73 -15.90
N ARG A 3 3.62 -10.43 -14.76
CA ARG A 3 2.43 -10.42 -13.88
C ARG A 3 2.28 -9.04 -13.21
N THR A 4 1.07 -8.48 -13.24
CA THR A 4 0.70 -7.29 -12.46
C THR A 4 0.72 -7.61 -10.97
N LEU A 5 1.44 -6.81 -10.18
CA LEU A 5 1.53 -6.93 -8.73
C LEU A 5 0.59 -5.93 -8.04
N LYS A 6 0.09 -6.31 -6.85
CA LYS A 6 -0.52 -5.43 -5.87
C LYS A 6 0.53 -5.01 -4.85
N VAL A 7 0.92 -3.74 -4.90
CA VAL A 7 1.98 -3.17 -4.07
C VAL A 7 1.34 -2.25 -3.04
N ALA A 8 1.46 -2.59 -1.77
CA ALA A 8 1.06 -1.72 -0.68
C ALA A 8 2.28 -0.94 -0.16
N VAL A 9 2.14 0.37 -0.05
CA VAL A 9 3.19 1.30 0.31
C VAL A 9 2.79 1.96 1.62
N GLN A 10 3.57 1.68 2.66
CA GLN A 10 3.48 2.32 3.96
C GLN A 10 4.48 3.46 4.01
N MET A 11 4.00 4.69 4.12
CA MET A 11 4.84 5.89 4.21
C MET A 11 4.06 7.08 4.80
N ASP A 12 4.76 8.19 5.01
CA ASP A 12 4.17 9.49 5.39
C ASP A 12 3.02 9.93 4.45
N PRO A 13 2.17 10.88 4.87
CA PRO A 13 1.11 11.42 4.02
C PRO A 13 1.65 11.96 2.69
N MET A 14 0.96 11.62 1.59
CA MET A 14 1.35 12.03 0.23
C MET A 14 1.36 13.55 0.06
N GLU A 15 0.63 14.29 0.89
CA GLU A 15 0.57 15.75 0.91
C GLU A 15 1.92 16.38 1.31
N THR A 16 2.75 15.65 2.04
CA THR A 16 3.95 16.21 2.72
C THR A 16 5.28 15.79 2.11
N ILE A 17 5.26 14.87 1.12
CA ILE A 17 6.49 14.31 0.55
C ILE A 17 7.19 15.29 -0.39
N ASN A 18 8.53 15.25 -0.39
CA ASN A 18 9.33 15.90 -1.42
C ASN A 18 9.54 14.95 -2.61
N ILE A 19 8.74 15.09 -3.66
CA ILE A 19 8.74 14.18 -4.82
C ILE A 19 10.07 14.14 -5.61
N ASP A 20 10.97 15.11 -5.41
CA ASP A 20 12.27 15.15 -6.07
C ASP A 20 13.34 14.34 -5.32
N GLY A 21 13.18 14.19 -4.00
CA GLY A 21 14.12 13.50 -3.12
C GLY A 21 13.59 12.21 -2.49
N ASP A 22 12.29 11.94 -2.60
CA ASP A 22 11.68 10.76 -1.98
C ASP A 22 11.85 9.52 -2.85
N SER A 23 12.69 8.58 -2.37
CA SER A 23 12.96 7.32 -3.05
C SER A 23 11.76 6.38 -3.07
N THR A 24 10.88 6.43 -2.08
CA THR A 24 9.63 5.65 -2.07
C THR A 24 8.70 6.10 -3.19
N PHE A 25 8.58 7.42 -3.40
CA PHE A 25 7.82 7.99 -4.52
C PHE A 25 8.41 7.59 -5.88
N ALA A 26 9.74 7.58 -6.01
CA ALA A 26 10.41 7.09 -7.22
C ALA A 26 10.06 5.61 -7.50
N LEU A 27 10.05 4.76 -6.47
CA LEU A 27 9.65 3.35 -6.60
C LEU A 27 8.17 3.20 -6.99
N MET A 28 7.29 4.06 -6.47
CA MET A 28 5.87 4.08 -6.86
C MET A 28 5.70 4.40 -8.35
N LEU A 29 6.41 5.41 -8.87
CA LEU A 29 6.39 5.76 -10.30
C LEU A 29 6.82 4.57 -11.18
N GLU A 30 7.91 3.90 -10.82
CA GLU A 30 8.42 2.73 -11.54
C GLU A 30 7.46 1.55 -11.50
N ALA A 31 6.86 1.26 -10.33
CA ALA A 31 5.87 0.21 -10.19
C ALA A 31 4.64 0.48 -11.06
N GLN A 32 4.15 1.72 -11.07
CA GLN A 32 3.04 2.12 -11.94
C GLN A 32 3.40 2.01 -13.43
N ALA A 33 4.60 2.44 -13.83
CA ALA A 33 5.08 2.34 -15.21
C ALA A 33 5.16 0.89 -15.71
N ARG A 34 5.41 -0.06 -14.80
CA ARG A 34 5.40 -1.51 -15.07
C ARG A 34 4.01 -2.14 -15.03
N GLY A 35 2.95 -1.34 -14.85
CA GLY A 35 1.57 -1.80 -14.81
C GLY A 35 1.17 -2.47 -13.50
N HIS A 36 1.87 -2.17 -12.40
CA HIS A 36 1.48 -2.62 -11.06
C HIS A 36 0.43 -1.69 -10.46
N THR A 37 -0.36 -2.23 -9.53
CA THR A 37 -1.36 -1.47 -8.78
C THR A 37 -0.79 -1.05 -7.44
N LEU A 38 -1.05 0.20 -7.05
CA LEU A 38 -0.50 0.78 -5.83
C LEU A 38 -1.60 1.04 -4.80
N TRP A 39 -1.26 0.79 -3.56
CA TRP A 39 -2.02 1.18 -2.38
C TRP A 39 -1.14 1.99 -1.46
N HIS A 40 -1.64 3.10 -0.94
CA HIS A 40 -0.98 3.91 0.09
C HIS A 40 -1.72 3.75 1.41
N TYR A 41 -0.96 3.63 2.50
CA TYR A 41 -1.48 3.72 3.85
C TYR A 41 -0.39 4.25 4.79
N GLU A 42 -0.81 4.65 5.98
CA GLU A 42 0.09 5.12 7.03
C GLU A 42 0.15 4.10 8.17
N VAL A 43 1.23 4.13 8.96
CA VAL A 43 1.43 3.23 10.11
C VAL A 43 0.23 3.29 11.07
N ARG A 44 -0.28 4.49 11.37
CA ARG A 44 -1.42 4.70 12.27
C ARG A 44 -2.74 4.09 11.77
N HIS A 45 -2.80 3.69 10.50
CA HIS A 45 -3.98 3.05 9.91
C HIS A 45 -3.90 1.52 9.92
N MET A 46 -2.83 0.94 10.45
CA MET A 46 -2.65 -0.50 10.57
C MET A 46 -3.41 -1.06 11.79
N ALA A 47 -3.97 -2.26 11.63
CA ALA A 47 -4.62 -3.00 12.70
C ALA A 47 -4.31 -4.50 12.56
N LEU A 48 -3.81 -5.10 13.63
CA LEU A 48 -3.71 -6.55 13.74
C LEU A 48 -5.04 -7.09 14.26
N LYS A 49 -5.67 -7.99 13.50
CA LYS A 49 -6.87 -8.70 13.94
C LYS A 49 -6.48 -10.13 14.33
N GLU A 50 -6.49 -10.39 15.63
CA GLU A 50 -6.31 -11.73 16.17
C GLU A 50 -7.59 -12.57 16.00
N GLY A 51 -7.45 -13.84 15.58
CA GLY A 51 -8.49 -14.84 15.82
C GLY A 51 -9.33 -15.31 14.64
N ARG A 52 -8.85 -15.27 13.38
CA ARG A 52 -9.56 -16.01 12.32
C ARG A 52 -9.23 -17.50 12.42
N SER A 53 -10.09 -18.27 13.08
CA SER A 53 -10.10 -19.74 12.94
C SER A 53 -10.84 -20.09 11.66
N ARG A 54 -10.14 -20.64 10.67
CA ARG A 54 -10.80 -21.31 9.56
C ARG A 54 -11.41 -22.63 10.08
N PRO A 55 -12.62 -23.03 9.67
CA PRO A 55 -13.14 -24.35 9.99
C PRO A 55 -12.12 -25.43 9.61
N GLY A 56 -11.71 -26.27 10.56
CA GLY A 56 -10.67 -27.30 10.37
C GLY A 56 -9.22 -26.86 10.59
N ALA A 57 -8.95 -25.58 10.88
CA ALA A 57 -7.61 -25.11 11.25
C ALA A 57 -7.43 -25.15 12.78
N GLY A 58 -6.48 -25.95 13.26
CA GLY A 58 -6.16 -26.09 14.69
C GLY A 58 -5.49 -24.86 15.34
N LYS A 59 -5.26 -23.77 14.59
CA LYS A 59 -4.61 -22.55 15.08
C LYS A 59 -5.37 -21.30 14.62
N ARG A 60 -5.48 -20.30 15.50
CA ARG A 60 -5.97 -18.96 15.14
C ARG A 60 -4.97 -18.31 14.18
N GLU A 61 -5.43 -17.86 13.00
CA GLU A 61 -4.63 -17.02 12.11
C GLU A 61 -4.78 -15.56 12.54
N GLU A 62 -3.65 -14.91 12.78
CA GLU A 62 -3.56 -13.45 12.89
C GLU A 62 -3.50 -12.84 11.48
N ARG A 63 -4.19 -11.73 11.28
CA ARG A 63 -4.16 -11.01 10.00
C ARG A 63 -3.94 -9.53 10.19
N LEU A 64 -3.02 -8.99 9.42
CA LEU A 64 -2.69 -7.58 9.41
C LEU A 64 -3.51 -6.85 8.35
N PHE A 65 -4.23 -5.83 8.77
CA PHE A 65 -5.02 -4.96 7.91
C PHE A 65 -4.48 -3.54 7.95
N ALA A 66 -4.79 -2.77 6.90
CA ALA A 66 -4.62 -1.33 6.91
C ALA A 66 -5.84 -0.65 6.29
N ARG A 67 -6.19 0.54 6.79
CA ARG A 67 -7.03 1.47 6.02
C ARG A 67 -6.14 2.29 5.10
N GLY A 68 -6.44 2.30 3.81
CA GLY A 68 -5.62 2.95 2.81
C GLY A 68 -6.40 3.29 1.56
N HIS A 69 -5.70 3.86 0.60
CA HIS A 69 -6.25 4.28 -0.69
C HIS A 69 -5.54 3.54 -1.81
N SER A 70 -6.27 3.15 -2.86
CA SER A 70 -5.59 2.97 -4.14
C SER A 70 -5.02 4.33 -4.56
N VAL A 71 -3.82 4.34 -5.15
CA VAL A 71 -3.15 5.59 -5.49
C VAL A 71 -2.58 5.52 -6.89
N LYS A 72 -2.78 6.60 -7.65
CA LYS A 72 -1.99 6.88 -8.85
C LYS A 72 -1.00 7.99 -8.53
N VAL A 73 0.21 7.88 -9.06
CA VAL A 73 1.26 8.88 -8.85
C VAL A 73 1.73 9.48 -10.17
N ALA A 74 2.13 10.74 -10.13
CA ALA A 74 2.70 11.44 -11.27
C ALA A 74 3.78 12.41 -10.78
N ARG A 75 4.86 12.58 -11.54
CA ARG A 75 5.90 13.56 -11.19
C ARG A 75 5.45 14.97 -11.58
N ARG A 76 4.57 15.55 -10.76
CA ARG A 76 3.97 16.88 -10.94
C ARG A 76 3.71 17.53 -9.57
N HIS A 77 4.44 18.59 -9.25
CA HIS A 77 4.21 19.32 -8.00
C HIS A 77 2.77 19.81 -7.86
N GLY A 78 2.18 19.64 -6.67
CA GLY A 78 0.79 20.02 -6.38
C GLY A 78 -0.27 19.09 -6.97
N GLY A 79 0.13 18.08 -7.75
CA GLY A 79 -0.79 17.09 -8.32
C GLY A 79 -0.10 15.74 -8.51
N HIS A 80 0.75 15.38 -7.55
CA HIS A 80 1.65 14.23 -7.64
C HIS A 80 1.00 12.91 -7.23
N PHE A 81 -0.21 12.95 -6.70
CA PHE A 81 -1.01 11.78 -6.38
C PHE A 81 -2.48 12.01 -6.66
N GLU A 82 -3.19 10.91 -6.87
CA GLU A 82 -4.65 10.85 -6.92
C GLU A 82 -5.08 9.63 -6.11
N PHE A 83 -5.88 9.85 -5.06
CA PHE A 83 -6.42 8.79 -4.23
C PHE A 83 -7.77 8.31 -4.75
N GLY A 84 -7.94 6.98 -4.76
CA GLY A 84 -9.25 6.36 -4.77
C GLY A 84 -9.94 6.43 -3.40
N PRO A 85 -11.09 5.75 -3.26
CA PRO A 85 -11.79 5.67 -1.97
C PRO A 85 -10.91 5.03 -0.89
N MET A 86 -11.15 5.43 0.36
CA MET A 86 -10.52 4.79 1.51
C MET A 86 -11.16 3.43 1.76
N GLU A 87 -10.36 2.38 1.82
CA GLU A 87 -10.82 1.01 2.02
C GLU A 87 -9.98 0.28 3.08
N THR A 88 -10.56 -0.75 3.70
CA THR A 88 -9.81 -1.66 4.57
C THR A 88 -9.24 -2.79 3.74
N VAL A 89 -7.94 -2.97 3.80
CA VAL A 89 -7.21 -3.91 2.97
C VAL A 89 -6.51 -4.94 3.85
N ASP A 90 -6.63 -6.23 3.48
CA ASP A 90 -5.88 -7.32 4.07
C ASP A 90 -4.46 -7.31 3.47
N LEU A 91 -3.47 -6.87 4.25
CA LEU A 91 -2.08 -6.76 3.78
C LEU A 91 -1.49 -8.14 3.43
N GLY A 92 -2.02 -9.23 4.00
CA GLY A 92 -1.64 -10.60 3.64
C GLY A 92 -2.08 -11.01 2.23
N THR A 93 -2.89 -10.20 1.55
CA THR A 93 -3.31 -10.43 0.15
C THR A 93 -2.51 -9.61 -0.86
N MET A 94 -1.55 -8.81 -0.41
CA MET A 94 -0.66 -8.01 -1.26
C MET A 94 0.50 -8.87 -1.76
N ASP A 95 1.00 -8.56 -2.96
CA ASP A 95 2.19 -9.22 -3.48
C ASP A 95 3.47 -8.62 -2.89
N VAL A 96 3.43 -7.31 -2.58
CA VAL A 96 4.54 -6.55 -2.01
C VAL A 96 4.01 -5.60 -0.95
N VAL A 97 4.71 -5.51 0.18
CA VAL A 97 4.55 -4.45 1.17
C VAL A 97 5.87 -3.68 1.28
N LEU A 98 5.89 -2.46 0.77
CA LEU A 98 7.03 -1.55 0.86
C LEU A 98 6.83 -0.64 2.08
N MET A 99 7.73 -0.72 3.06
CA MET A 99 7.66 0.09 4.28
C MET A 99 8.78 1.11 4.30
N ARG A 100 8.44 2.36 4.62
CA ARG A 100 9.41 3.44 4.90
C ARG A 100 9.37 3.77 6.39
N GLN A 101 10.54 3.81 7.03
CA GLN A 101 10.71 4.26 8.42
C GLN A 101 10.91 5.76 8.50
#